data_AF-A0A5B6V3I5-F1
#
_entry.id   AF-A0A5B6V3I5-F1
#
_cell.length_a   1.000
_cell.length_b   1.000
_cell.length_c   1.000
_cell.angle_alpha   90.00
_cell.angle_beta   90.00
_cell.angle_gamma   90.00
#
_symmetry.space_group_name_H-M   'P 1'
#
loop_
_entity.id
_entity.type
_entity.pdbx_description
1 polymer ?
#
loop_
_entity_poly.entity_id
_entity_poly.type
_entity_poly.pdbx_seq_one_letter_code
_entity_poly.pdbx_strand_id
1 'polypeptide(L)'
;MAADEEDVWAKATKVADDLYEIRDTFFPQNPDDKTSKLQHESDLALNLLDSIPAEQRKLPARRAAYEYLRGKILDVVPDYRKEAEDHLSKAVKLNPSLGDAWLCLGNCIWKKGDLTSAKNCFNLALSKVRIIRQKWLRKAFNMPGKP
;
A
#
# COMPACT_ATOMS: atom_id res chain seq x y z
N MET A 1 8.71 24.93 -1.30
CA MET A 1 8.64 23.95 -2.42
C MET A 1 9.06 22.57 -1.95
N ALA A 2 10.34 22.21 -1.79
CA ALA A 2 10.70 20.83 -1.39
C ALA A 2 10.10 20.37 -0.04
N ALA A 3 10.00 21.26 0.95
CA ALA A 3 9.38 20.96 2.26
C ALA A 3 7.86 20.75 2.17
N ASP A 4 7.16 21.59 1.40
CA ASP A 4 5.71 21.46 1.17
C ASP A 4 5.39 20.21 0.35
N GLU A 5 6.30 19.81 -0.55
CA GLU A 5 6.15 18.62 -1.39
C GLU A 5 6.34 17.32 -0.61
N GLU A 6 7.36 17.25 0.26
CA GLU A 6 7.57 16.10 1.15
C GLU A 6 6.42 15.95 2.16
N ASP A 7 5.85 17.07 2.59
CA ASP A 7 4.64 17.12 3.42
C ASP A 7 3.41 16.52 2.73
N VAL A 8 3.18 16.79 1.42
CA VAL A 8 2.04 16.18 0.68
C VAL A 8 2.17 14.65 0.61
N TRP A 9 3.37 14.13 0.35
CA TRP A 9 3.60 12.68 0.33
C TRP A 9 3.38 12.03 1.69
N ALA A 10 3.86 12.67 2.76
CA ALA A 10 3.63 12.22 4.13
C ALA A 10 2.13 12.20 4.47
N LYS A 11 1.39 13.26 4.10
CA LYS A 11 -0.07 13.34 4.26
C LYS A 11 -0.79 12.24 3.47
N ALA A 12 -0.47 12.05 2.20
CA ALA A 12 -1.10 11.02 1.38
C ALA A 12 -0.85 9.60 1.92
N THR A 13 0.37 9.35 2.42
CA THR A 13 0.72 8.08 3.08
C THR A 13 -0.10 7.89 4.35
N LYS A 14 -0.14 8.91 5.20
CA LYS A 14 -0.90 8.88 6.45
C LYS A 14 -2.40 8.62 6.21
N VAL A 15 -3.02 9.33 5.28
CA VAL A 15 -4.45 9.13 4.95
C VAL A 15 -4.71 7.71 4.45
N ALA A 16 -3.79 7.13 3.66
CA ALA A 16 -3.91 5.73 3.23
C ALA A 16 -3.78 4.72 4.38
N ASP A 17 -3.01 5.04 5.43
CA ASP A 17 -2.89 4.24 6.65
C ASP A 17 -4.15 4.38 7.52
N ASP A 18 -4.61 5.61 7.77
CA ASP A 18 -5.82 5.93 8.52
C ASP A 18 -7.06 5.25 7.90
N LEU A 19 -7.12 5.12 6.57
CA LEU A 19 -8.16 4.37 5.87
C LEU A 19 -8.21 2.89 6.27
N TYR A 20 -7.06 2.25 6.43
CA TYR A 20 -6.98 0.86 6.89
C TYR A 20 -7.38 0.76 8.37
N GLU A 21 -7.03 1.76 9.19
CA GLU A 21 -7.52 1.82 10.58
C GLU A 21 -9.05 1.93 10.62
N ILE A 22 -9.67 2.80 9.80
CA ILE A 22 -11.13 2.89 9.72
C ILE A 22 -11.72 1.55 9.29
N ARG A 23 -11.14 0.90 8.27
CA ARG A 23 -11.59 -0.42 7.81
C ARG A 23 -11.55 -1.45 8.95
N ASP A 24 -10.54 -1.41 9.80
CA ASP A 24 -10.31 -2.43 10.82
C ASP A 24 -10.94 -2.10 12.19
N THR A 25 -11.35 -0.85 12.43
CA THR A 25 -11.86 -0.39 13.74
C THR A 25 -13.28 0.16 13.70
N PHE A 26 -13.81 0.58 12.55
CA PHE A 26 -15.17 1.09 12.43
C PHE A 26 -16.17 -0.04 12.15
N PHE A 27 -17.12 -0.25 13.07
CA PHE A 27 -18.14 -1.29 13.00
C PHE A 27 -19.54 -0.72 13.30
N PRO A 28 -20.18 -0.04 12.32
CA PRO A 28 -21.54 0.47 12.47
C PRO A 28 -22.57 -0.67 12.50
N GLN A 29 -23.81 -0.36 12.93
CA GLN A 29 -24.91 -1.33 12.92
C GLN A 29 -25.30 -1.76 11.50
N ASN A 30 -25.29 -0.81 10.54
CA ASN A 30 -25.52 -1.09 9.13
C ASN A 30 -24.18 -1.23 8.39
N PRO A 31 -23.87 -2.39 7.79
CA PRO A 31 -22.66 -2.58 6.98
C PRO A 31 -22.51 -1.58 5.84
N ASP A 32 -23.61 -1.10 5.26
CA ASP A 32 -23.56 -0.14 4.16
C ASP A 32 -22.97 1.20 4.60
N ASP A 33 -23.21 1.63 5.85
CA ASP A 33 -22.63 2.86 6.40
C ASP A 33 -21.10 2.79 6.44
N LYS A 34 -20.55 1.59 6.72
CA LYS A 34 -19.10 1.36 6.69
C LYS A 34 -18.58 1.50 5.27
N THR A 35 -19.24 0.85 4.31
CA THR A 35 -18.86 0.91 2.90
C THR A 35 -18.95 2.33 2.35
N SER A 36 -20.02 3.06 2.64
CA SER A 36 -20.19 4.46 2.23
C SER A 36 -19.13 5.37 2.84
N LYS A 37 -18.81 5.20 4.13
CA LYS A 37 -17.72 5.95 4.77
C LYS A 37 -16.37 5.66 4.13
N LEU A 38 -16.03 4.38 3.97
CA LEU A 38 -14.78 3.98 3.32
C LEU A 38 -14.69 4.51 1.89
N GLN A 39 -15.79 4.48 1.15
CA GLN A 39 -15.85 5.03 -0.20
C GLN A 39 -15.53 6.53 -0.20
N HIS A 40 -16.26 7.29 0.63
CA HIS A 40 -16.09 8.74 0.72
C HIS A 40 -14.65 9.13 1.10
N GLU A 41 -14.11 8.52 2.14
CA GLU A 41 -12.74 8.78 2.61
C GLU A 41 -11.70 8.34 1.55
N SER A 42 -11.96 7.25 0.81
CA SER A 42 -11.09 6.81 -0.27
C SER A 42 -11.03 7.82 -1.42
N ASP A 43 -12.16 8.44 -1.77
CA ASP A 43 -12.22 9.45 -2.84
C ASP A 43 -11.45 10.72 -2.44
N LEU A 44 -11.55 11.14 -1.18
CA LEU A 44 -10.75 12.24 -0.63
C LEU A 44 -9.25 11.92 -0.65
N ALA A 45 -8.88 10.70 -0.26
CA ALA A 45 -7.50 10.24 -0.27
C ALA A 45 -6.92 10.18 -1.69
N LEU A 46 -7.71 9.73 -2.68
CA LEU A 46 -7.32 9.73 -4.08
C LEU A 46 -7.12 11.15 -4.60
N ASN A 47 -8.01 12.09 -4.26
CA ASN A 47 -7.85 13.50 -4.64
C ASN A 47 -6.57 14.11 -4.05
N LEU A 48 -6.25 13.80 -2.79
CA LEU A 48 -5.01 14.23 -2.16
C LEU A 48 -3.79 13.62 -2.88
N LEU A 49 -3.82 12.32 -3.17
CA LEU A 49 -2.75 11.66 -3.91
C LEU A 49 -2.58 12.23 -5.33
N ASP A 50 -3.69 12.55 -5.99
CA ASP A 50 -3.74 13.16 -7.31
C ASP A 50 -3.41 14.66 -7.31
N SER A 51 -3.18 15.28 -6.15
CA SER A 51 -2.59 16.62 -6.05
C SER A 51 -1.06 16.62 -6.22
N ILE A 52 -0.40 15.45 -6.07
CA ILE A 52 1.05 15.33 -6.23
C ILE A 52 1.44 15.64 -7.68
N PRO A 53 2.41 16.54 -7.97
CA PRO A 53 2.78 16.87 -9.35
C PRO A 53 3.22 15.65 -10.18
N ALA A 54 2.87 15.62 -11.48
CA ALA A 54 3.14 14.49 -12.37
C ALA A 54 4.65 14.20 -12.53
N GLU A 55 5.47 15.25 -12.44
CA GLU A 55 6.92 15.23 -12.46
C GLU A 55 7.46 14.35 -11.33
N GLN A 56 6.87 14.47 -10.13
CA GLN A 56 7.25 13.69 -8.97
C GLN A 56 6.79 12.23 -9.08
N ARG A 57 5.57 12.01 -9.59
CA ARG A 57 5.02 10.65 -9.79
C ARG A 57 5.87 9.83 -10.76
N LYS A 58 6.53 10.48 -11.72
CA LYS A 58 7.35 9.83 -12.74
C LYS A 58 8.77 9.48 -12.27
N LEU A 59 9.23 10.04 -11.15
CA LEU A 59 10.56 9.72 -10.60
C LEU A 59 10.64 8.23 -10.26
N PRO A 60 11.70 7.50 -10.67
CA PRO A 60 11.78 6.05 -10.48
C PRO A 60 11.54 5.59 -9.03
N ALA A 61 12.07 6.32 -8.05
CA ALA A 61 11.92 6.01 -6.63
C ALA A 61 10.49 6.23 -6.11
N ARG A 62 9.78 7.24 -6.62
CA ARG A 62 8.44 7.63 -6.14
C ARG A 62 7.31 7.00 -6.94
N ARG A 63 7.57 6.59 -8.18
CA ARG A 63 6.58 5.95 -9.05
C ARG A 63 6.02 4.68 -8.42
N ALA A 64 6.87 3.81 -7.88
CA ALA A 64 6.41 2.60 -7.19
C ALA A 64 5.54 2.92 -5.97
N ALA A 65 5.93 3.94 -5.19
CA ALA A 65 5.18 4.38 -4.01
C ALA A 65 3.81 4.98 -4.38
N TYR A 66 3.74 5.79 -5.43
CA TYR A 66 2.47 6.34 -5.92
C TYR A 66 1.50 5.23 -6.35
N GLU A 67 1.97 4.29 -7.17
CA GLU A 67 1.14 3.15 -7.63
C GLU A 67 0.69 2.28 -6.46
N TYR A 68 1.57 2.07 -5.47
CA TYR A 68 1.22 1.36 -4.24
C TYR A 68 0.15 2.09 -3.44
N LEU A 69 0.33 3.39 -3.15
CA LEU A 69 -0.64 4.17 -2.37
C LEU A 69 -2.00 4.22 -3.06
N ARG A 70 -2.03 4.44 -4.38
CA ARG A 70 -3.28 4.47 -5.15
C ARG A 70 -4.00 3.13 -5.08
N GLY A 71 -3.27 2.03 -5.27
CA GLY A 71 -3.80 0.67 -5.14
C GLY A 71 -4.29 0.35 -3.72
N LYS A 72 -3.54 0.75 -2.69
CA LYS A 72 -3.91 0.59 -1.28
C LYS A 72 -5.21 1.32 -0.94
N ILE A 73 -5.36 2.57 -1.37
CA ILE A 73 -6.57 3.36 -1.15
C ILE A 73 -7.78 2.71 -1.83
N LEU A 74 -7.64 2.26 -3.08
CA LEU A 74 -8.71 1.60 -3.82
C LEU A 74 -9.10 0.23 -3.21
N ASP A 75 -8.17 -0.46 -2.55
CA ASP A 75 -8.42 -1.74 -1.88
C ASP A 75 -9.05 -1.59 -0.49
N VAL A 76 -9.38 -0.39 -0.01
CA VAL A 76 -9.98 -0.27 1.33
C VAL A 76 -11.40 -0.82 1.40
N VAL A 77 -12.15 -0.74 0.29
CA VAL A 77 -13.54 -1.20 0.23
C VAL A 77 -13.64 -2.73 0.17
N PRO A 78 -14.74 -3.34 0.65
CA PRO A 78 -14.88 -4.80 0.67
C PRO A 78 -14.89 -5.42 -0.73
N ASP A 79 -15.48 -4.73 -1.70
CA ASP A 79 -15.63 -5.22 -3.06
C ASP A 79 -14.32 -5.21 -3.85
N TYR A 80 -14.16 -6.18 -4.74
CA TYR A 80 -13.03 -6.23 -5.64
C TYR A 80 -13.06 -5.07 -6.64
N ARG A 81 -11.92 -4.38 -6.78
CA ARG A 81 -11.68 -3.35 -7.80
C ARG A 81 -10.52 -3.74 -8.69
N LYS A 82 -10.81 -3.91 -9.98
CA LYS A 82 -9.77 -4.17 -11.00
C LYS A 82 -8.70 -3.09 -11.01
N GLU A 83 -9.09 -1.83 -10.83
CA GLU A 83 -8.13 -0.71 -10.77
C GLU A 83 -7.13 -0.85 -9.61
N ALA A 84 -7.55 -1.38 -8.46
CA ALA A 84 -6.65 -1.64 -7.35
C ALA A 84 -5.61 -2.71 -7.74
N GLU A 85 -6.05 -3.81 -8.36
CA GLU A 85 -5.17 -4.88 -8.84
C GLU A 85 -4.15 -4.34 -9.86
N ASP A 86 -4.59 -3.51 -10.82
CA ASP A 86 -3.74 -2.95 -11.87
C ASP A 86 -2.63 -2.05 -11.27
N HIS A 87 -3.00 -1.16 -10.33
CA HIS A 87 -2.05 -0.28 -9.63
C HIS A 87 -1.08 -1.07 -8.75
N LEU A 88 -1.56 -2.02 -7.95
CA LEU A 88 -0.73 -2.85 -7.08
C LEU A 88 0.22 -3.75 -7.88
N SER A 89 -0.27 -4.34 -8.97
CA SER A 89 0.55 -5.13 -9.92
C SER A 89 1.67 -4.30 -10.52
N LYS A 90 1.41 -3.02 -10.83
CA LYS A 90 2.43 -2.10 -11.32
C LYS A 90 3.43 -1.72 -10.23
N ALA A 91 2.97 -1.50 -9.00
CA ALA A 91 3.82 -1.19 -7.85
C ALA A 91 4.85 -2.31 -7.59
N VAL A 92 4.42 -3.58 -7.57
CA VAL A 92 5.31 -4.72 -7.34
C VAL A 92 6.26 -5.00 -8.51
N LYS A 93 5.88 -4.63 -9.74
CA LYS A 93 6.78 -4.68 -10.92
C LYS A 93 7.86 -3.61 -10.84
N LEU A 94 7.51 -2.40 -10.40
CA LEU A 94 8.44 -1.29 -10.25
C LEU A 94 9.37 -1.47 -9.05
N ASN A 95 8.85 -1.97 -7.93
CA ASN A 95 9.61 -2.28 -6.73
C ASN A 95 9.24 -3.67 -6.17
N PRO A 96 9.92 -4.73 -6.62
CA PRO A 96 9.66 -6.08 -6.15
C PRO A 96 10.00 -6.32 -4.67
N SER A 97 10.69 -5.39 -4.01
CA SER A 97 11.06 -5.48 -2.59
C SER A 97 9.99 -4.89 -1.66
N LEU A 98 8.97 -4.23 -2.21
CA LEU A 98 7.89 -3.61 -1.44
C LEU A 98 6.93 -4.69 -0.93
N GLY A 99 7.20 -5.22 0.27
CA GLY A 99 6.42 -6.30 0.89
C GLY A 99 4.95 -5.94 1.06
N ASP A 100 4.67 -4.70 1.48
CA ASP A 100 3.30 -4.23 1.73
C ASP A 100 2.48 -4.14 0.43
N ALA A 101 3.11 -3.85 -0.71
CA ALA A 101 2.42 -3.88 -2.00
C ALA A 101 2.04 -5.30 -2.41
N TRP A 102 2.87 -6.30 -2.13
CA TRP A 102 2.51 -7.71 -2.34
C TRP A 102 1.38 -8.16 -1.41
N LEU A 103 1.36 -7.67 -0.17
CA LEU A 103 0.28 -7.94 0.78
C LEU A 103 -1.05 -7.35 0.29
N CYS A 104 -1.05 -6.08 -0.10
CA CYS A 104 -2.24 -5.42 -0.64
C CYS A 104 -2.70 -6.10 -1.94
N LEU A 105 -1.77 -6.48 -2.84
CA LEU A 105 -2.12 -7.21 -4.07
C LEU A 105 -2.78 -8.55 -3.75
N GLY A 106 -2.26 -9.28 -2.76
CA GLY A 106 -2.85 -10.53 -2.29
C GLY A 106 -4.27 -10.33 -1.74
N ASN A 107 -4.51 -9.28 -0.95
CA ASN A 107 -5.83 -8.95 -0.44
C ASN A 107 -6.82 -8.60 -1.57
N CYS A 108 -6.38 -7.82 -2.55
CA CYS A 108 -7.19 -7.45 -3.70
C CYS A 108 -7.58 -8.70 -4.52
N ILE A 109 -6.63 -9.57 -4.82
CA ILE A 109 -6.87 -10.83 -5.54
C ILE A 109 -7.72 -11.80 -4.71
N TRP A 110 -7.58 -11.80 -3.38
CA TRP A 110 -8.44 -12.58 -2.50
C TRP A 110 -9.91 -12.17 -2.65
N LYS A 111 -10.20 -10.86 -2.68
CA LYS A 111 -11.56 -10.34 -2.91
C LYS A 111 -12.12 -10.72 -4.29
N LYS A 112 -11.26 -10.87 -5.30
CA LYS A 112 -11.62 -11.39 -6.63
C LYS A 112 -12.04 -12.86 -6.61
N GLY A 113 -11.63 -13.62 -5.59
CA GLY A 113 -11.90 -15.05 -5.45
C GLY A 113 -10.79 -15.96 -6.02
N ASP A 114 -9.70 -15.40 -6.55
CA ASP A 114 -8.55 -16.21 -7.02
C ASP A 114 -7.60 -16.54 -5.87
N LEU A 115 -7.97 -17.56 -5.09
CA LEU A 115 -7.25 -17.98 -3.89
C LEU A 115 -5.82 -18.45 -4.19
N THR A 116 -5.59 -19.04 -5.36
CA THR A 116 -4.27 -19.54 -5.76
C THR A 116 -3.30 -18.38 -5.99
N SER A 117 -3.73 -17.39 -6.75
CA SER A 117 -2.91 -16.19 -7.01
C SER A 117 -2.73 -15.35 -5.74
N ALA A 118 -3.75 -15.23 -4.89
CA ALA A 118 -3.66 -14.53 -3.61
C ALA A 118 -2.60 -15.19 -2.70
N LYS A 119 -2.64 -16.53 -2.56
CA LYS A 119 -1.64 -17.29 -1.79
C LYS A 119 -0.22 -17.06 -2.30
N ASN A 120 -0.03 -17.02 -3.61
CA ASN A 120 1.28 -16.73 -4.20
C ASN A 120 1.76 -15.32 -3.82
N CYS A 121 0.88 -14.31 -3.85
CA CYS A 121 1.21 -12.95 -3.43
C CYS A 121 1.60 -12.89 -1.94
N PHE A 122 0.88 -13.57 -1.06
CA PHE A 122 1.22 -13.62 0.37
C PHE A 122 2.56 -14.32 0.64
N ASN A 123 2.84 -15.42 -0.06
CA ASN A 123 4.15 -16.08 0.03
C ASN A 123 5.29 -15.17 -0.44
N LEU A 124 5.07 -14.40 -1.51
CA LEU A 124 6.03 -13.41 -1.98
C LEU A 124 6.22 -12.30 -0.93
N ALA A 125 5.14 -11.74 -0.35
CA ALA A 125 5.21 -10.74 0.70
C ALA A 125 6.05 -11.22 1.90
N LEU A 126 5.76 -12.42 2.41
CA LEU A 126 6.50 -13.05 3.52
C LEU A 126 7.98 -13.27 3.16
N SER A 127 8.26 -13.68 1.92
CA SER A 127 9.65 -13.86 1.46
C SER A 127 10.44 -12.54 1.52
N LYS A 128 9.82 -11.40 1.19
CA LYS A 128 10.48 -10.09 1.22
C LYS A 128 10.76 -9.65 2.65
N VAL A 129 9.78 -9.79 3.55
CA VAL A 129 9.96 -9.50 4.98
C VAL A 129 11.09 -10.35 5.57
N ARG A 130 11.13 -11.66 5.24
CA ARG A 130 12.18 -12.57 5.71
C ARG A 130 13.57 -12.16 5.21
N ILE A 131 13.70 -11.80 3.94
CA ILE A 131 14.98 -11.35 3.36
C ILE A 131 15.45 -10.06 4.02
N ILE A 132 14.54 -9.10 4.21
CA ILE A 132 14.83 -7.83 4.91
C ILE A 132 15.33 -8.13 6.32
N ARG A 133 14.61 -8.94 7.10
CA ARG A 133 15.01 -9.33 8.46
C ARG A 133 16.39 -10.00 8.49
N GLN A 134 16.70 -10.90 7.56
CA GLN A 134 18.03 -11.51 7.48
C GLN A 134 19.13 -10.51 7.13
N LYS A 135 18.87 -9.56 6.22
CA LYS A 135 19.83 -8.50 5.86
C LYS A 135 20.13 -7.60 7.07
N TRP A 136 19.10 -7.23 7.85
CA TRP A 136 19.26 -6.47 9.08
C TRP A 136 20.02 -7.26 10.16
N LEU A 137 19.69 -8.53 10.37
CA LEU A 137 20.40 -9.39 11.33
C LEU A 137 21.88 -9.53 10.97
N ARG A 138 22.20 -9.76 9.70
CA ARG A 138 23.61 -9.82 9.23
C ARG A 138 24.33 -8.49 9.45
N LYS A 139 23.70 -7.36 9.12
CA LYS A 139 24.29 -6.04 9.37
C LYS A 139 24.52 -5.80 10.86
N ALA A 140 23.55 -6.15 11.71
CA ALA A 140 23.66 -6.00 13.17
C ALA A 140 24.78 -6.88 13.79
N PHE A 141 25.03 -8.06 13.23
CA PHE A 141 26.06 -8.98 13.69
C PHE A 141 27.46 -8.63 13.16
N ASN A 142 27.55 -7.98 11.99
CA ASN A 142 28.81 -7.66 11.31
C ASN A 142 29.24 -6.19 11.49
N MET A 143 28.66 -5.44 12.43
CA MET A 143 29.09 -4.09 12.78
C MET A 143 30.33 -4.17 13.71
N PRO A 144 31.50 -3.64 13.29
CA PRO A 144 32.67 -3.58 14.15
C PRO A 144 32.40 -2.61 15.31
N GLY A 145 32.54 -3.08 16.55
CA GLY A 145 32.41 -2.26 17.75
C GLY A 145 31.20 -2.54 18.65
N LYS A 146 30.82 -3.81 18.87
CA LYS A 146 30.29 -4.18 20.20
C LYS A 146 31.48 -4.49 21.12
N PRO A 147 31.43 -4.09 22.40
CA PRO A 147 32.55 -4.22 23.33
C PRO A 147 33.06 -5.65 23.45
#